data_AF-A0A0P7B2X6-F1
#
_entry.id   AF-A0A0P7B2X6-F1
#
_cell.length_a   1.000
_cell.length_b   1.000
_cell.length_c   1.000
_cell.angle_alpha   90.00
_cell.angle_beta   90.00
_cell.angle_gamma   90.00
#
_symmetry.space_group_name_H-M   'P 1'
#
loop_
_entity.id
_entity.type
_entity.pdbx_description
1 polymer ?
#
loop_
_entity_poly.entity_id
_entity_poly.type
_entity_poly.pdbx_seq_one_letter_code
_entity_poly.pdbx_strand_id
1 'polypeptide(L)'
;MDSQLPPSQAVNAYDDNSFIRVDYNSRREQPADNTYRPIEKPVPDRGYNFKPMDLPSQAPVIAALPQQPLLLFQEFLPISLVERWVSYTNSWVSHLLQQHKAGTRTLKPWSRLLTWKPTSVAELYVWLAILIYMQIHIEPAIEDYWKVSKPQKIEPSHPVTKYISYDRFTQLSRHLRLFDFATIDQGPDMTFYGRTYSRVNAWSDHIQHTSTIFFLPGTSIAVDECMVRFLGRSLDTTTVPNKPTPTGFKV
;
A
#
# COMPACT_ATOMS: atom_id res chain seq x y z
N MET A 1 56.12 15.93 -5.38
CA MET A 1 55.53 14.90 -4.51
C MET A 1 54.14 15.40 -4.19
N ASP A 2 53.20 15.13 -5.09
CA ASP A 2 51.84 15.66 -5.02
C ASP A 2 50.92 14.57 -4.48
N SER A 3 50.50 14.73 -3.23
CA SER A 3 49.51 13.88 -2.58
C SER A 3 48.10 14.43 -2.86
N GLN A 4 47.43 13.89 -3.87
CA GLN A 4 45.99 14.11 -4.07
C GLN A 4 45.20 13.16 -3.17
N LEU A 5 44.43 13.73 -2.25
CA LEU A 5 43.34 13.05 -1.53
C LEU A 5 42.24 12.69 -2.54
N PRO A 6 41.67 11.48 -2.53
CA PRO A 6 40.52 11.17 -3.37
C PRO A 6 39.27 11.89 -2.83
N PRO A 7 38.40 12.39 -3.73
CA PRO A 7 37.22 13.14 -3.33
C PRO A 7 36.18 12.23 -2.69
N SER A 8 35.53 12.76 -1.66
CA SER A 8 34.35 12.21 -0.99
C SER A 8 33.26 11.87 -2.02
N GLN A 9 33.17 10.61 -2.43
CA GLN A 9 32.03 10.12 -3.17
C GLN A 9 30.90 9.85 -2.19
N ALA A 10 29.84 10.65 -2.32
CA ALA A 10 28.54 10.37 -1.74
C ALA A 10 28.08 8.98 -2.20
N VAL A 11 28.15 8.01 -1.29
CA VAL A 11 27.55 6.69 -1.47
C VAL A 11 26.06 6.86 -1.26
N ASN A 12 25.34 7.00 -2.37
CA ASN A 12 23.95 6.60 -2.62
C ASN A 12 23.47 7.33 -3.88
N ALA A 13 24.11 7.01 -5.01
CA ALA A 13 23.46 7.23 -6.30
C ALA A 13 22.33 6.21 -6.38
N TYR A 14 21.10 6.71 -6.33
CA TYR A 14 19.86 5.96 -6.52
C TYR A 14 19.94 5.12 -7.81
N ASP A 15 20.10 3.79 -7.68
CA ASP A 15 20.14 2.88 -8.83
C ASP A 15 18.72 2.48 -9.21
N ASP A 16 18.20 3.14 -10.23
CA ASP A 16 16.86 2.94 -10.78
C ASP A 16 16.72 1.61 -11.58
N ASN A 17 17.76 0.77 -11.56
CA ASN A 17 17.81 -0.53 -12.23
C ASN A 17 17.50 -1.72 -11.30
N SER A 18 17.39 -1.53 -9.98
CA SER A 18 17.07 -2.62 -9.04
C SER A 18 15.61 -3.03 -9.07
N PHE A 19 14.74 -2.20 -9.65
CA PHE A 19 13.41 -2.62 -10.05
C PHE A 19 13.51 -3.28 -11.42
N ILE A 20 12.97 -4.49 -11.55
CA ILE A 20 12.72 -5.08 -12.88
C ILE A 20 11.80 -4.10 -13.59
N ARG A 21 12.38 -3.23 -14.43
CA ARG A 21 11.60 -2.41 -15.32
C ARG A 21 10.96 -3.38 -16.32
N VAL A 22 9.68 -3.65 -16.12
CA VAL A 22 8.90 -4.67 -16.84
C VAL A 22 8.70 -4.31 -18.33
N ASP A 23 9.19 -3.15 -18.74
CA ASP A 23 9.00 -2.51 -20.05
C ASP A 23 10.11 -2.80 -21.07
N TYR A 24 11.36 -3.07 -20.66
CA TYR A 24 12.45 -3.23 -21.64
C TYR A 24 12.60 -4.66 -22.19
N ASN A 25 12.46 -5.68 -21.35
CA ASN A 25 12.71 -7.08 -21.73
C ASN A 25 11.52 -8.02 -21.51
N SER A 26 10.38 -7.48 -21.07
CA SER A 26 9.19 -8.25 -20.75
C SER A 26 7.96 -7.66 -21.45
N ARG A 27 6.98 -8.51 -21.74
CA ARG A 27 5.68 -8.10 -22.30
C ARG A 27 4.56 -8.82 -21.58
N ARG A 28 3.38 -8.20 -21.50
CA ARG A 28 2.18 -8.87 -21.00
C ARG A 28 1.87 -10.09 -21.86
N GLU A 29 1.56 -11.20 -21.21
CA GLU A 29 1.21 -12.45 -21.91
C GLU A 29 -0.18 -12.35 -22.57
N GLN A 30 -1.11 -11.67 -21.92
CA GLN A 30 -2.44 -11.36 -22.45
C GLN A 30 -2.74 -9.87 -22.24
N PRO A 31 -3.50 -9.20 -23.14
CA PRO A 31 -3.93 -7.82 -22.94
C PRO A 31 -4.71 -7.58 -21.64
N ALA A 32 -5.27 -8.65 -21.08
CA ALA A 32 -6.14 -8.66 -19.91
C ALA A 32 -5.48 -9.25 -18.64
N ASP A 33 -4.17 -9.49 -18.64
CA ASP A 33 -3.46 -10.15 -17.52
C ASP A 33 -2.33 -9.25 -16.98
N ASN A 34 -1.99 -9.43 -15.70
CA ASN A 34 -0.80 -8.87 -15.05
C ASN A 34 0.42 -9.80 -15.16
N THR A 35 0.27 -11.00 -15.73
CA THR A 35 1.41 -11.87 -16.05
C THR A 35 2.25 -11.27 -17.19
N TYR A 36 3.53 -11.05 -16.89
CA TYR A 36 4.53 -10.66 -17.88
C TYR A 36 5.45 -11.84 -18.16
N ARG A 37 5.88 -11.93 -19.42
CA ARG A 37 6.89 -12.90 -19.86
C ARG A 37 8.01 -12.21 -20.62
N PRO A 38 9.22 -12.80 -20.66
CA PRO A 38 10.30 -12.27 -21.49
C PRO A 38 9.84 -12.07 -22.95
N ILE A 39 10.26 -10.96 -23.55
CA ILE A 39 10.06 -10.65 -24.98
C ILE A 39 10.82 -11.67 -25.83
N GLU A 40 11.97 -12.11 -25.32
CA GLU A 40 12.79 -13.14 -25.95
C GLU A 40 11.98 -14.42 -26.18
N LYS A 41 12.17 -15.01 -27.37
CA LYS A 41 11.58 -16.31 -27.66
C LYS A 41 12.21 -17.34 -26.72
N PRO A 42 11.43 -18.27 -26.16
CA PRO A 42 12.01 -19.38 -25.41
C PRO A 42 13.02 -20.08 -26.31
N VAL A 43 14.18 -20.41 -25.75
CA VAL A 43 15.21 -21.16 -26.47
C VAL A 43 14.56 -22.48 -26.90
N PRO A 44 14.53 -22.82 -28.20
CA PRO A 44 13.84 -24.02 -28.69
C PRO A 44 14.55 -25.30 -28.27
N ASP A 45 15.84 -25.20 -27.97
CA ASP A 45 16.62 -26.28 -27.40
C ASP A 45 16.33 -26.41 -25.89
N ARG A 46 16.12 -27.65 -25.45
CA ARG A 46 15.93 -27.97 -24.03
C ARG A 46 17.11 -28.80 -23.57
N GLY A 47 17.73 -28.37 -22.49
CA GLY A 47 18.70 -29.22 -21.80
C GLY A 47 18.01 -30.51 -21.35
N TYR A 48 18.63 -31.66 -21.62
CA TYR A 48 18.18 -32.95 -21.08
C TYR A 48 18.52 -33.11 -19.59
N ASN A 49 19.43 -32.27 -19.08
CA ASN A 49 19.89 -32.28 -17.69
C ASN A 49 19.69 -30.88 -17.09
N PHE A 50 19.08 -30.83 -15.91
CA PHE A 50 19.06 -29.62 -15.10
C PHE A 50 20.46 -29.37 -14.54
N LYS A 51 21.04 -28.21 -14.88
CA LYS A 51 22.26 -27.72 -14.23
C LYS A 51 21.85 -26.59 -13.29
N PRO A 52 21.91 -26.80 -11.97
CA PRO A 52 21.63 -25.71 -11.04
C PRO A 52 22.62 -24.56 -11.27
N MET A 53 22.16 -23.34 -11.05
CA MET A 53 23.04 -22.19 -11.01
C MET A 53 23.91 -22.31 -9.75
N ASP A 54 25.24 -22.37 -9.92
CA ASP A 54 26.18 -22.34 -8.81
C ASP A 54 26.26 -20.92 -8.25
N LEU A 55 25.54 -20.68 -7.16
CA LEU A 55 25.55 -19.42 -6.42
C LEU A 55 26.33 -19.59 -5.11
N PRO A 56 27.31 -18.71 -4.81
CA PRO A 56 28.03 -18.77 -3.54
C PRO A 56 27.09 -18.45 -2.39
N SER A 57 27.00 -19.32 -1.39
CA SER A 57 26.11 -19.12 -0.25
C SER A 57 26.40 -17.80 0.47
N GLN A 58 25.38 -16.96 0.59
CA GLN A 58 25.44 -15.67 1.27
C GLN A 58 24.31 -15.57 2.29
N ALA A 59 24.65 -15.17 3.51
CA ALA A 59 23.66 -14.87 4.55
C ALA A 59 22.95 -13.54 4.26
N PRO A 60 21.67 -13.41 4.62
CA PRO A 60 20.97 -12.14 4.51
C PRO A 60 21.62 -11.06 5.39
N VAL A 61 21.59 -9.82 4.93
CA VAL A 61 22.13 -8.66 5.66
C VAL A 61 21.00 -7.70 5.99
N ILE A 62 20.91 -7.32 7.26
CA ILE A 62 19.98 -6.29 7.75
C ILE A 62 20.80 -5.03 8.04
N ALA A 63 20.43 -3.91 7.42
CA ALA A 63 21.07 -2.64 7.69
C ALA A 63 20.74 -2.13 9.11
N ALA A 64 21.46 -1.11 9.58
CA ALA A 64 21.17 -0.51 10.87
C ALA A 64 19.74 0.08 10.88
N LEU A 65 18.88 -0.46 11.76
CA LEU A 65 17.49 0.00 11.89
C LEU A 65 17.38 1.19 12.85
N PRO A 66 16.39 2.08 12.66
CA PRO A 66 16.04 3.09 13.64
C PRO A 66 15.75 2.46 15.02
N GLN A 67 16.23 3.11 16.09
CA GLN A 67 16.11 2.58 17.46
C GLN A 67 14.67 2.57 18.01
N GLN A 68 13.77 3.37 17.41
CA GLN A 68 12.39 3.48 17.84
C GLN A 68 11.44 2.82 16.82
N PRO A 69 10.50 1.97 17.26
CA PRO A 69 9.55 1.32 16.35
C PRO A 69 8.74 2.30 15.51
N LEU A 70 8.38 3.46 16.07
CA LEU A 70 7.67 4.51 15.34
C LEU A 70 8.51 5.07 14.19
N LEU A 71 9.81 5.29 14.41
CA LEU A 71 10.71 5.78 13.38
C LEU A 71 10.85 4.74 12.26
N LEU A 72 11.03 3.46 12.61
CA LEU A 72 11.04 2.39 11.61
C LEU A 72 9.73 2.34 10.81
N PHE A 73 8.57 2.47 11.47
CA PHE A 73 7.28 2.52 10.77
C PHE A 73 7.20 3.72 9.81
N GLN A 74 7.72 4.88 10.22
CA GLN A 74 7.74 6.09 9.39
C GLN A 74 8.71 5.99 8.22
N GLU A 75 9.69 5.08 8.22
CA GLU A 75 10.45 4.78 7.01
C GLU A 75 9.57 4.15 5.94
N PHE A 76 8.69 3.21 6.30
CA PHE A 76 7.76 2.55 5.35
C PHE A 76 6.52 3.39 5.03
N LEU A 77 6.18 4.34 5.90
CA LEU A 77 5.06 5.25 5.71
C LEU A 77 5.44 6.69 6.14
N PRO A 78 6.23 7.38 5.29
CA PRO A 78 6.80 8.67 5.64
C PRO A 78 5.75 9.77 5.71
N ILE A 79 6.04 10.79 6.51
CA ILE A 79 5.17 11.95 6.74
C ILE A 79 4.76 12.60 5.40
N SER A 80 5.70 12.75 4.47
CA SER A 80 5.47 13.35 3.16
C SER A 80 4.46 12.57 2.29
N LEU A 81 4.41 11.24 2.45
CA LEU A 81 3.45 10.40 1.76
C LEU A 81 2.06 10.54 2.41
N VAL A 82 2.00 10.60 3.73
CA VAL A 82 0.74 10.86 4.46
C VAL A 82 0.22 12.27 4.18
N GLU A 83 1.08 13.27 4.03
CA GLU A 83 0.71 14.64 3.61
C GLU A 83 0.00 14.65 2.25
N ARG A 84 0.48 13.85 1.29
CA ARG A 84 -0.20 13.67 0.00
C ARG A 84 -1.59 13.06 0.20
N TRP A 85 -1.72 12.01 1.03
CA TRP A 85 -3.03 11.40 1.33
C TRP A 85 -4.01 12.38 1.97
N VAL A 86 -3.53 13.23 2.88
CA VAL A 86 -4.33 14.32 3.48
C VAL A 86 -4.82 15.27 2.39
N SER A 87 -3.92 15.72 1.51
CA SER A 87 -4.26 16.61 0.40
C SER A 87 -5.33 15.99 -0.52
N TYR A 88 -5.11 14.75 -0.96
CA TYR A 88 -6.04 14.04 -1.84
C TYR A 88 -7.41 13.83 -1.19
N THR A 89 -7.43 13.43 0.08
CA THR A 89 -8.66 13.18 0.85
C THR A 89 -9.47 14.47 1.02
N ASN A 90 -8.81 15.56 1.44
CA ASN A 90 -9.47 16.85 1.64
C ASN A 90 -9.96 17.45 0.32
N SER A 91 -9.20 17.31 -0.77
CA SER A 91 -9.58 17.78 -2.10
C SER A 91 -10.79 17.00 -2.63
N TRP A 92 -10.78 15.67 -2.45
CA TRP A 92 -11.90 14.81 -2.84
C TRP A 92 -13.19 15.18 -2.11
N VAL A 93 -13.14 15.37 -0.79
CA VAL A 93 -14.34 15.76 -0.04
C VAL A 93 -14.82 17.15 -0.42
N SER A 94 -13.90 18.10 -0.63
CA SER A 94 -14.24 19.45 -1.10
C SER A 94 -14.96 19.40 -2.45
N HIS A 95 -14.47 18.58 -3.38
CA HIS A 95 -15.11 18.34 -4.67
C HIS A 95 -16.53 17.76 -4.51
N LEU A 96 -16.73 16.75 -3.65
CA LEU A 96 -18.06 16.18 -3.39
C LEU A 96 -19.04 17.20 -2.82
N LEU A 97 -18.58 18.11 -1.95
CA LEU A 97 -19.39 19.16 -1.36
C LEU A 97 -19.72 20.26 -2.39
N GLN A 98 -18.80 20.58 -3.30
CA GLN A 98 -19.06 21.50 -4.41
C GLN A 98 -20.10 20.94 -5.37
N GLN A 99 -20.00 19.67 -5.75
CA GLN A 99 -21.02 19.00 -6.56
C GLN A 99 -22.40 19.03 -5.89
N HIS A 100 -22.43 18.91 -4.56
CA HIS A 100 -23.67 19.05 -3.82
C HIS A 100 -24.27 20.46 -3.90
N LYS A 101 -23.46 21.49 -3.70
CA LYS A 101 -23.88 22.89 -3.84
C LYS A 101 -24.33 23.24 -5.26
N ALA A 102 -23.70 22.65 -6.27
CA ALA A 102 -24.04 22.81 -7.68
C ALA A 102 -25.27 21.99 -8.12
N GLY A 103 -25.85 21.17 -7.25
CA GLY A 103 -27.01 20.33 -7.58
C GLY A 103 -26.71 19.10 -8.43
N THR A 104 -25.44 18.84 -8.77
CA THR A 104 -25.02 17.67 -9.56
C THR A 104 -24.92 16.39 -8.71
N ARG A 105 -24.89 16.53 -7.37
CA ARG A 105 -24.93 15.42 -6.42
C ARG A 105 -25.84 15.73 -5.24
N THR A 106 -26.87 14.92 -5.00
CA THR A 106 -27.72 15.11 -3.82
C THR A 106 -27.17 14.37 -2.61
N LEU A 107 -26.74 15.11 -1.59
CA LEU A 107 -26.47 14.59 -0.25
C LEU A 107 -27.74 14.67 0.60
N LYS A 108 -27.97 13.68 1.46
CA LYS A 108 -29.08 13.74 2.43
C LYS A 108 -28.84 14.90 3.42
N PRO A 109 -29.89 15.58 3.92
CA PRO A 109 -29.73 16.70 4.87
C PRO A 109 -28.95 16.34 6.13
N TRP A 110 -29.07 15.10 6.62
CA TRP A 110 -28.35 14.56 7.78
C TRP A 110 -27.05 13.83 7.41
N SER A 111 -26.52 14.05 6.20
CA SER A 111 -25.25 13.46 5.79
C SER A 111 -24.13 14.03 6.63
N ARG A 112 -23.40 13.16 7.35
CA ARG A 112 -22.21 13.55 8.13
C ARG A 112 -21.13 14.23 7.27
N LEU A 113 -21.12 13.97 5.96
CA LEU A 113 -20.20 14.63 5.02
C LEU A 113 -20.43 16.15 4.96
N LEU A 114 -21.66 16.63 5.20
CA LEU A 114 -21.97 18.07 5.23
C LEU A 114 -21.28 18.78 6.41
N THR A 115 -20.95 18.05 7.46
CA THR A 115 -20.22 18.54 8.63
C THR A 115 -18.74 18.13 8.61
N TRP A 116 -18.21 17.77 7.43
CA TRP A 116 -16.83 17.32 7.30
C TRP A 116 -15.85 18.41 7.76
N LYS A 117 -14.88 17.98 8.58
CA LYS A 117 -13.70 18.78 8.92
C LYS A 117 -12.51 18.23 8.14
N PRO A 118 -11.67 19.08 7.53
CA PRO A 118 -10.43 18.63 6.88
C PRO A 118 -9.62 17.72 7.82
N THR A 119 -9.11 16.62 7.29
CA THR A 119 -8.20 15.73 8.02
C THR A 119 -6.78 16.32 8.04
N SER A 120 -5.94 15.82 8.94
CA SER A 120 -4.55 16.21 9.11
C SER A 120 -3.64 14.99 9.14
N VAL A 121 -2.34 15.20 9.00
CA VAL A 121 -1.33 14.12 9.07
C VAL A 121 -1.40 13.39 10.41
N ALA A 122 -1.51 14.14 11.50
CA ALA A 122 -1.64 13.58 12.85
C ALA A 122 -2.91 12.73 12.98
N GLU A 123 -4.05 13.19 12.45
CA GLU A 123 -5.29 12.43 12.48
C GLU A 123 -5.21 11.14 11.66
N LEU A 124 -4.53 11.15 10.50
CA LEU A 124 -4.32 9.94 9.72
C LEU A 124 -3.38 8.95 10.40
N TYR A 125 -2.32 9.39 11.08
CA TYR A 125 -1.49 8.47 11.89
C TYR A 125 -2.27 7.86 13.06
N VAL A 126 -3.16 8.62 13.70
CA VAL A 126 -4.08 8.06 14.71
C VAL A 126 -4.98 6.99 14.08
N TRP A 127 -5.56 7.26 12.91
CA TRP A 127 -6.40 6.30 12.19
C TRP A 127 -5.62 5.02 11.83
N LEU A 128 -4.38 5.12 11.35
CA LEU A 128 -3.49 3.98 11.08
C LEU A 128 -3.13 3.19 12.34
N ALA A 129 -2.80 3.89 13.43
CA ALA A 129 -2.50 3.26 14.71
C ALA A 129 -3.70 2.43 15.22
N ILE A 130 -4.93 2.92 15.00
CA ILE A 130 -6.14 2.18 15.34
C ILE A 130 -6.30 0.93 14.47
N LEU A 131 -6.00 0.99 13.17
CA LEU A 131 -6.02 -0.21 12.32
C LEU A 131 -5.02 -1.27 12.79
N ILE A 132 -3.80 -0.86 13.16
CA ILE A 132 -2.78 -1.77 13.73
C ILE A 132 -3.28 -2.36 15.04
N TYR A 133 -3.84 -1.53 15.93
CA TYR A 133 -4.41 -1.98 17.18
C TYR A 133 -5.52 -3.03 16.99
N MET A 134 -6.41 -2.84 16.00
CA MET A 134 -7.47 -3.80 15.68
C MET A 134 -6.94 -5.15 15.16
N GLN A 135 -5.73 -5.21 14.61
CA GLN A 135 -5.09 -6.48 14.24
C GLN A 135 -4.53 -7.24 15.45
N ILE A 136 -4.22 -6.52 16.53
CA ILE A 136 -3.66 -7.08 17.76
C ILE A 136 -4.78 -7.46 18.73
N HIS A 137 -5.80 -6.61 18.84
CA HIS A 137 -6.91 -6.76 19.77
C HIS A 137 -8.21 -6.96 19.02
N ILE A 138 -8.55 -8.20 18.66
CA ILE A 138 -9.71 -8.49 17.81
C ILE A 138 -11.01 -8.37 18.60
N GLU A 139 -11.93 -7.53 18.12
CA GLU A 139 -13.33 -7.46 18.55
C GLU A 139 -14.30 -8.05 17.51
N PRO A 140 -15.50 -8.51 17.91
CA PRO A 140 -16.50 -9.05 16.99
C PRO A 140 -16.95 -8.06 15.90
N ALA A 141 -17.07 -6.77 16.25
CA ALA A 141 -17.45 -5.71 15.32
C ALA A 141 -16.58 -4.45 15.50
N ILE A 142 -16.48 -3.62 14.45
CA ILE A 142 -15.65 -2.40 14.47
C ILE A 142 -16.19 -1.38 15.48
N GLU A 143 -17.51 -1.30 15.67
CA GLU A 143 -18.12 -0.42 16.66
C GLU A 143 -17.85 -0.83 18.10
N ASP A 144 -17.48 -2.09 18.37
CA ASP A 144 -17.26 -2.61 19.72
C ASP A 144 -16.07 -1.91 20.40
N TYR A 145 -15.06 -1.50 19.62
CA TYR A 145 -13.93 -0.71 20.09
C TYR A 145 -14.32 0.66 20.69
N TRP A 146 -15.53 1.15 20.40
CA TRP A 146 -16.07 2.41 20.95
C TRP A 146 -17.21 2.21 21.94
N LYS A 147 -17.53 0.96 22.32
CA LYS A 147 -18.51 0.70 23.38
C LYS A 147 -17.91 1.03 24.73
N VAL A 148 -18.77 1.50 25.63
CA VAL A 148 -18.40 1.87 27.00
C VAL A 148 -19.15 0.94 27.94
N SER A 149 -18.45 0.47 28.99
CA SER A 149 -19.05 -0.33 30.05
C SER A 149 -20.30 0.35 30.62
N LYS A 150 -21.38 -0.42 30.75
CA LYS A 150 -22.64 -0.01 31.39
C LYS A 150 -22.85 -0.85 32.66
N PRO A 151 -23.64 -0.38 33.64
CA PRO A 151 -23.85 -1.12 34.90
C PRO A 151 -24.31 -2.58 34.73
N GLN A 152 -25.00 -2.90 33.64
CA GLN A 152 -25.51 -4.25 33.35
C GLN A 152 -24.64 -5.03 32.34
N LYS A 153 -23.61 -4.40 31.74
CA LYS A 153 -22.74 -5.02 30.75
C LYS A 153 -21.35 -4.39 30.80
N ILE A 154 -20.37 -5.16 31.27
CA ILE A 154 -18.96 -4.78 31.26
C ILE A 154 -18.45 -4.96 29.84
N GLU A 155 -17.97 -3.87 29.23
CA GLU A 155 -17.32 -3.84 27.92
C GLU A 155 -15.82 -3.53 28.12
N PRO A 156 -14.91 -4.13 27.35
CA PRO A 156 -13.49 -3.79 27.38
C PRO A 156 -13.26 -2.29 27.13
N SER A 157 -12.34 -1.69 27.88
CA SER A 157 -11.96 -0.29 27.66
C SER A 157 -10.84 -0.20 26.63
N HIS A 158 -11.12 0.40 25.48
CA HIS A 158 -10.12 0.58 24.43
C HIS A 158 -9.53 2.00 24.44
N PRO A 159 -8.20 2.16 24.39
CA PRO A 159 -7.54 3.47 24.32
C PRO A 159 -7.97 4.31 23.12
N VAL A 160 -8.40 3.67 22.02
CA VAL A 160 -8.76 4.32 20.75
C VAL A 160 -9.86 5.38 20.91
N THR A 161 -10.76 5.18 21.88
CA THR A 161 -11.87 6.08 22.20
C THR A 161 -11.44 7.48 22.60
N LYS A 162 -10.20 7.64 23.09
CA LYS A 162 -9.64 8.93 23.52
C LYS A 162 -9.15 9.78 22.35
N TYR A 163 -8.86 9.17 21.21
CA TYR A 163 -8.14 9.83 20.11
C TYR A 163 -9.05 10.19 18.93
N ILE A 164 -10.08 9.39 18.67
CA ILE A 164 -11.03 9.64 17.58
C ILE A 164 -12.39 9.04 17.93
N SER A 165 -13.48 9.66 17.48
CA SER A 165 -14.82 9.08 17.63
C SER A 165 -15.08 8.02 16.55
N TYR A 166 -15.97 7.06 16.84
CA TYR A 166 -16.42 6.05 15.88
C TYR A 166 -16.95 6.69 14.58
N ASP A 167 -17.73 7.76 14.70
CA ASP A 167 -18.27 8.49 13.56
C ASP A 167 -17.19 9.15 12.70
N ARG A 168 -16.13 9.68 13.32
CA ARG A 168 -15.01 10.28 12.60
C ARG A 168 -14.11 9.22 11.97
N PHE A 169 -13.82 8.13 12.68
CA PHE A 169 -13.11 6.97 12.14
C PHE A 169 -13.81 6.42 10.89
N THR A 170 -15.13 6.20 10.99
CA THR A 170 -15.95 5.71 9.87
C THR A 170 -15.95 6.69 8.69
N GLN A 171 -15.97 8.00 8.95
CA GLN A 171 -15.87 9.02 7.91
C GLN A 171 -14.52 9.00 7.20
N LEU A 172 -13.41 8.89 7.93
CA LEU A 172 -12.08 8.75 7.34
C LEU A 172 -12.00 7.47 6.50
N SER A 173 -12.42 6.33 7.03
CA SER A 173 -12.40 5.04 6.31
C SER A 173 -13.22 5.05 5.01
N ARG A 174 -14.25 5.92 4.90
CA ARG A 174 -15.06 6.05 3.68
C ARG A 174 -14.46 6.99 2.63
N HIS A 175 -13.67 7.96 3.05
CA HIS A 175 -13.26 9.08 2.19
C HIS A 175 -11.74 9.17 1.96
N LEU A 176 -10.93 8.41 2.71
CA LEU A 176 -9.48 8.36 2.54
C LEU A 176 -9.10 8.05 1.09
N ARG A 177 -8.17 8.85 0.55
CA ARG A 177 -7.61 8.69 -0.79
C ARG A 177 -6.09 8.63 -0.71
N LEU A 178 -5.52 7.63 -1.37
CA LEU A 178 -4.07 7.45 -1.50
C LEU A 178 -3.52 8.01 -2.82
N PHE A 179 -4.41 8.53 -3.65
CA PHE A 179 -4.15 9.01 -5.00
C PHE A 179 -4.98 10.27 -5.28
N ASP A 180 -4.54 11.06 -6.25
CA ASP A 180 -5.27 12.22 -6.71
C ASP A 180 -6.42 11.81 -7.63
N PHE A 181 -7.65 12.13 -7.22
CA PHE A 181 -8.85 11.80 -7.98
C PHE A 181 -8.96 12.58 -9.30
N ALA A 182 -8.28 13.72 -9.42
CA ALA A 182 -8.36 14.55 -10.62
C ALA A 182 -7.49 14.01 -11.77
N THR A 183 -6.38 13.35 -11.44
CA THR A 183 -5.35 12.94 -12.41
C THR A 183 -5.29 11.45 -12.66
N ILE A 184 -5.91 10.62 -11.82
CA ILE A 184 -5.85 9.14 -11.92
C ILE A 184 -6.32 8.58 -13.28
N ASP A 185 -7.22 9.27 -13.96
CA ASP A 185 -7.78 8.86 -15.27
C ASP A 185 -7.07 9.53 -16.46
N GLN A 186 -6.01 10.32 -16.23
CA GLN A 186 -5.30 11.09 -17.28
C GLN A 186 -3.98 10.44 -17.73
N GLY A 187 -3.62 9.26 -17.19
CA GLY A 187 -2.35 8.58 -17.48
C GLY A 187 -2.32 7.88 -18.85
N PRO A 188 -1.16 7.83 -19.54
CA PRO A 188 -1.02 7.29 -20.89
C PRO A 188 -1.17 5.75 -20.97
N ASP A 189 -1.08 5.03 -19.85
CA ASP A 189 -1.09 3.55 -19.80
C ASP A 189 -2.44 2.99 -19.29
N MET A 190 -3.51 3.44 -19.94
CA MET A 190 -4.91 3.10 -19.62
C MET A 190 -5.33 1.72 -20.16
N THR A 191 -4.49 0.68 -20.01
CA THR A 191 -5.04 -0.68 -20.09
C THR A 191 -6.00 -0.86 -18.93
N PHE A 192 -7.19 -1.40 -19.20
CA PHE A 192 -8.27 -1.60 -18.23
C PHE A 192 -7.80 -2.28 -16.93
N TYR A 193 -6.76 -3.13 -17.05
CA TYR A 193 -6.01 -3.75 -15.97
C TYR A 193 -4.82 -2.85 -15.55
N GLY A 194 -4.89 -2.32 -14.34
CA GLY A 194 -3.88 -1.41 -13.80
C GLY A 194 -4.45 -0.22 -13.03
N ARG A 195 -5.72 0.17 -13.29
CA ARG A 195 -6.38 1.27 -12.57
C ARG A 195 -6.57 1.01 -11.08
N THR A 196 -6.73 -0.24 -10.66
CA THR A 196 -6.87 -0.56 -9.23
C THR A 196 -5.53 -0.40 -8.52
N TYR A 197 -4.45 -0.92 -9.11
CA TYR A 197 -3.11 -0.85 -8.52
C TYR A 197 -2.52 0.56 -8.61
N SER A 198 -2.76 1.32 -9.67
CA SER A 198 -2.27 2.70 -9.82
C SER A 198 -2.69 3.62 -8.67
N ARG A 199 -3.82 3.32 -8.00
CA ARG A 199 -4.32 4.02 -6.82
C ARG A 199 -3.47 3.83 -5.56
N VAL A 200 -2.59 2.83 -5.55
CA VAL A 200 -1.73 2.47 -4.42
C VAL A 200 -0.24 2.36 -4.79
N ASN A 201 0.12 2.43 -6.09
CA ASN A 201 1.50 2.31 -6.57
C ASN A 201 2.48 3.19 -5.80
N ALA A 202 2.17 4.47 -5.61
CA ALA A 202 3.07 5.39 -4.91
C ALA A 202 3.46 4.91 -3.49
N TRP A 203 2.59 4.17 -2.80
CA TRP A 203 2.91 3.55 -1.51
C TRP A 203 3.58 2.19 -1.67
N SER A 204 3.11 1.37 -2.61
CA SER A 204 3.72 0.07 -2.93
C SER A 204 5.19 0.21 -3.33
N ASP A 205 5.50 1.15 -4.21
CA ASP A 205 6.86 1.43 -4.68
C ASP A 205 7.74 1.91 -3.53
N HIS A 206 7.19 2.76 -2.65
CA HIS A 206 7.88 3.24 -1.46
C HIS A 206 8.20 2.09 -0.48
N ILE A 207 7.25 1.19 -0.22
CA ILE A 207 7.46 0.02 0.64
C ILE A 207 8.56 -0.88 0.06
N GLN A 208 8.50 -1.17 -1.24
CA GLN A 208 9.49 -2.01 -1.90
C GLN A 208 10.88 -1.36 -1.83
N HIS A 209 11.00 -0.08 -2.16
CA HIS A 209 12.25 0.67 -2.05
C HIS A 209 12.81 0.69 -0.62
N THR A 210 11.95 0.97 0.36
CA THR A 210 12.35 0.98 1.77
C THR A 210 12.82 -0.41 2.22
N SER A 211 12.18 -1.46 1.72
CA SER A 211 12.59 -2.84 2.00
C SER A 211 13.99 -3.14 1.47
N THR A 212 14.35 -2.67 0.27
CA THR A 212 15.69 -2.90 -0.31
C THR A 212 16.79 -2.10 0.41
N ILE A 213 16.45 -0.98 1.05
CA ILE A 213 17.39 -0.23 1.89
C ILE A 213 17.75 -1.02 3.14
N PHE A 214 16.76 -1.63 3.81
CA PHE A 214 16.97 -2.28 5.10
C PHE A 214 17.35 -3.75 5.03
N PHE A 215 17.05 -4.42 3.91
CA PHE A 215 17.22 -5.85 3.78
C PHE A 215 17.84 -6.23 2.44
N LEU A 216 19.04 -6.81 2.51
CA LEU A 216 19.66 -7.50 1.40
C LEU A 216 19.42 -9.01 1.56
N PRO A 217 18.65 -9.65 0.66
CA PRO A 217 18.40 -11.09 0.76
C PRO A 217 19.69 -11.90 0.57
N GLY A 218 19.76 -13.05 1.23
CA GLY A 218 20.81 -14.04 1.00
C GLY A 218 20.54 -14.89 -0.25
N THR A 219 21.29 -15.97 -0.44
CA THR A 219 21.13 -16.85 -1.61
C THR A 219 19.87 -17.71 -1.61
N SER A 220 19.28 -17.94 -0.43
CA SER A 220 18.11 -18.81 -0.29
C SER A 220 16.85 -17.94 -0.22
N ILE A 221 16.20 -17.78 -1.37
CA ILE A 221 14.96 -17.00 -1.51
C ILE A 221 13.82 -17.96 -1.87
N ALA A 222 12.67 -17.75 -1.27
CA ALA A 222 11.42 -18.38 -1.66
C ALA A 222 10.49 -17.33 -2.26
N VAL A 223 9.84 -17.67 -3.36
CA VAL A 223 8.82 -16.84 -4.02
C VAL A 223 7.54 -17.66 -4.03
N ASP A 224 6.48 -17.10 -3.48
CA ASP A 224 5.16 -17.71 -3.44
C ASP A 224 4.09 -16.63 -3.59
N GLU A 225 2.89 -17.06 -3.95
CA GLU A 225 1.74 -16.20 -4.20
C GLU A 225 0.95 -15.97 -2.91
N CYS A 226 0.53 -14.74 -2.67
CA CYS A 226 -0.35 -14.42 -1.54
C CYS A 226 -1.76 -14.01 -2.03
N MET A 227 -2.79 -14.28 -1.21
CA MET A 227 -4.17 -13.89 -1.49
C MET A 227 -4.65 -12.89 -0.43
N VAL A 228 -4.95 -11.66 -0.86
CA VAL A 228 -5.60 -10.65 -0.03
C VAL A 228 -7.10 -10.68 -0.29
N ARG A 229 -7.88 -11.17 0.67
CA ARG A 229 -9.34 -11.33 0.53
C ARG A 229 -10.00 -10.00 0.15
N PHE A 230 -10.79 -10.02 -0.93
CA PHE A 230 -11.64 -8.91 -1.30
C PHE A 230 -12.89 -9.43 -2.02
N LEU A 231 -14.07 -9.06 -1.50
CA LEU A 231 -15.37 -9.51 -2.03
C LEU A 231 -16.15 -8.38 -2.71
N GLY A 232 -15.57 -7.19 -2.81
CA GLY A 232 -16.17 -6.07 -3.51
C GLY A 232 -16.10 -6.25 -5.03
N ARG A 233 -16.73 -5.33 -5.76
CA ARG A 233 -16.66 -5.31 -7.22
C ARG A 233 -15.30 -4.78 -7.66
N SER A 234 -14.44 -5.68 -8.15
CA SER A 234 -13.18 -5.36 -8.79
C SER A 234 -13.00 -6.27 -10.00
N LEU A 235 -12.33 -5.78 -11.02
CA LEU A 235 -12.00 -6.53 -12.23
C LEU A 235 -10.64 -7.22 -12.11
N ASP A 236 -9.82 -6.77 -11.14
CA ASP A 236 -8.48 -7.28 -10.86
C ASP A 236 -8.48 -8.35 -9.75
N THR A 237 -9.65 -8.79 -9.27
CA THR A 237 -9.75 -9.91 -8.32
C THR A 237 -9.76 -11.25 -9.04
N THR A 238 -9.03 -12.22 -8.50
CA THR A 238 -8.98 -13.59 -9.00
C THR A 238 -9.73 -14.53 -8.05
N THR A 239 -10.29 -15.61 -8.59
CA THR A 239 -10.80 -16.73 -7.79
C THR A 239 -9.96 -17.97 -8.04
N VAL A 240 -9.30 -18.49 -7.00
CA VAL A 240 -8.53 -19.72 -7.03
C VAL A 240 -9.25 -20.77 -6.17
N PRO A 241 -9.91 -21.77 -6.79
CA PRO A 241 -10.57 -22.84 -6.06
C PRO A 241 -9.59 -23.56 -5.13
N ASN A 242 -10.08 -24.08 -4.00
CA ASN A 242 -9.33 -24.85 -3.01
C ASN A 242 -8.27 -24.08 -2.18
N LYS A 243 -8.14 -22.75 -2.33
CA LYS A 243 -7.39 -21.91 -1.36
C LYS A 243 -8.30 -21.54 -0.16
N PRO A 244 -7.77 -21.41 1.07
CA PRO A 244 -8.54 -20.96 2.24
C PRO A 244 -9.22 -19.60 2.04
N THR A 245 -8.56 -18.71 1.29
CA THR A 245 -9.13 -17.47 0.78
C THR A 245 -9.23 -17.58 -0.74
N PRO A 246 -10.38 -18.05 -1.27
CA PRO A 246 -10.49 -18.36 -2.69
C PRO A 246 -10.58 -17.11 -3.56
N THR A 247 -11.21 -16.03 -3.09
CA THR A 247 -11.46 -14.82 -3.88
C THR A 247 -10.79 -13.60 -3.26
N GLY A 248 -10.02 -12.88 -4.07
CA GLY A 248 -9.32 -11.66 -3.63
C GLY A 248 -8.31 -11.15 -4.65
N PHE A 249 -7.47 -10.22 -4.22
CA PHE A 249 -6.30 -9.79 -4.97
C PHE A 249 -5.18 -10.82 -4.79
N LYS A 250 -4.62 -11.26 -5.90
CA LYS A 250 -3.43 -12.11 -5.92
C LYS A 250 -2.20 -11.20 -5.98
N VAL A 251 -1.26 -11.40 -5.06
CA VAL A 251 0.01 -10.66 -4.96
C VAL A 251 1.15 -11.63 -5.16
#